data_AF-Q4KDY2-F1
#
_entry.id   AF-Q4KDY2-F1
#
_cell.length_a   1.000
_cell.length_b   1.000
_cell.length_c   1.000
_cell.angle_alpha   90.00
_cell.angle_beta   90.00
_cell.angle_gamma   90.00
#
_symmetry.space_group_name_H-M   'P 1'
#
loop_
_entity.id
_entity.type
_entity.pdbx_description
1 polymer ?
#
loop_
_entity_poly.entity_id
_entity_poly.type
_entity_poly.pdbx_seq_one_letter_code
_entity_poly.pdbx_strand_id
1 'polypeptide(L)'
;MTTGLPLSLFAPACSRIFTVKNTLWRLCIGLFAGHELDAVAQREWRLLYGLRNLDPMLGQHLFIALHVPLCAGLVQLCGHRRRRVRELARQWLAALALLHAGLHQRLRDDPLYLFDSLLSQSLIFGCGAAGLLYLLLGLATRNRRAVHPAHP
;
A
#
# COMPACT_ATOMS: atom_id res chain seq x y z
N MET A 1 -43.03 20.15 -10.70
CA MET A 1 -41.72 20.23 -10.01
C MET A 1 -41.57 19.02 -9.12
N THR A 2 -40.99 17.93 -9.65
CA THR A 2 -40.61 16.76 -8.85
C THR A 2 -39.09 16.75 -8.78
N THR A 3 -38.59 17.00 -7.58
CA THR A 3 -37.17 16.98 -7.25
C THR A 3 -36.64 15.56 -7.36
N GLY A 4 -35.72 15.36 -8.31
CA GLY A 4 -35.04 14.07 -8.50
C GLY A 4 -34.20 13.73 -7.28
N LEU A 5 -34.54 12.62 -6.62
CA LEU A 5 -33.66 11.96 -5.65
C LEU A 5 -32.33 11.60 -6.33
N PRO A 6 -31.18 11.79 -5.66
CA PRO A 6 -29.89 11.45 -6.23
C PRO A 6 -29.78 9.93 -6.44
N LEU A 7 -29.63 9.53 -7.70
CA LEU A 7 -29.41 8.15 -8.18
C LEU A 7 -28.17 7.44 -7.59
N SER A 8 -27.43 8.08 -6.69
CA SER A 8 -26.25 7.52 -6.02
C SER A 8 -26.60 6.47 -4.94
N LEU A 9 -27.86 6.40 -4.50
CA LEU A 9 -28.30 5.46 -3.44
C LEU A 9 -28.47 4.00 -3.92
N PHE A 10 -28.58 3.76 -5.23
CA PHE A 10 -28.83 2.44 -5.82
C PHE A 10 -27.66 1.90 -6.66
N ALA A 11 -26.43 2.21 -6.27
CA ALA A 11 -25.28 1.51 -6.81
C ALA A 11 -25.38 0.02 -6.38
N PRO A 12 -25.51 -0.95 -7.31
CA PRO A 12 -25.62 -2.37 -6.95
C PRO A 12 -24.42 -2.77 -6.10
N ALA A 13 -24.60 -3.66 -5.11
CA ALA A 13 -23.57 -3.99 -4.11
C ALA A 13 -22.18 -4.31 -4.72
N CYS A 14 -22.16 -4.92 -5.92
CA CYS A 14 -20.96 -5.19 -6.70
C CYS A 14 -20.17 -3.92 -7.09
N SER A 15 -20.87 -2.87 -7.54
CA SER A 15 -20.26 -1.58 -7.89
C SER A 15 -19.68 -0.84 -6.68
N ARG A 16 -20.36 -0.92 -5.53
CA ARG A 16 -19.88 -0.31 -4.27
C ARG A 16 -18.60 -0.98 -3.76
N ILE A 17 -18.55 -2.32 -3.79
CA ILE A 17 -17.35 -3.10 -3.39
C ILE A 17 -16.15 -2.77 -4.27
N PHE A 18 -16.34 -2.67 -5.59
CA PHE A 18 -15.28 -2.30 -6.51
C PHE A 18 -14.73 -0.90 -6.22
N THR A 19 -15.60 0.07 -5.97
CA THR A 19 -15.22 1.44 -5.60
C THR A 19 -14.44 1.49 -4.29
N VAL A 20 -14.91 0.80 -3.24
CA VAL A 20 -14.22 0.73 -1.94
C VAL A 20 -12.83 0.10 -2.10
N LYS A 21 -12.73 -1.02 -2.83
CA LYS A 21 -11.44 -1.68 -3.09
C LYS A 21 -10.45 -0.75 -3.78
N ASN A 22 -10.89 0.02 -4.77
CA ASN A 22 -10.03 0.96 -5.47
C ASN A 22 -9.63 2.16 -4.58
N THR A 23 -10.49 2.60 -3.68
CA THR A 23 -10.16 3.63 -2.69
C THR A 23 -9.13 3.12 -1.68
N LEU A 24 -9.31 1.92 -1.13
CA LEU A 24 -8.31 1.28 -0.25
C LEU A 24 -6.95 1.12 -0.94
N TRP A 25 -6.95 0.72 -2.21
CA TRP A 25 -5.73 0.65 -3.01
C TRP A 25 -5.01 2.01 -3.11
N ARG A 26 -5.74 3.08 -3.46
CA ARG A 26 -5.17 4.42 -3.57
C ARG A 26 -4.66 4.93 -2.23
N LEU A 27 -5.42 4.69 -1.16
CA LEU A 27 -5.03 5.05 0.19
C LEU A 27 -3.75 4.32 0.61
N CYS A 28 -3.67 3.00 0.37
CA CYS A 28 -2.49 2.19 0.65
C CYS A 28 -1.25 2.76 -0.05
N ILE A 29 -1.33 3.06 -1.35
CA ILE A 29 -0.22 3.68 -2.10
C ILE A 29 0.14 5.07 -1.57
N GLY A 30 -0.85 5.91 -1.28
CA GLY A 30 -0.60 7.26 -0.76
C GLY A 30 0.10 7.24 0.59
N LEU A 31 -0.33 6.35 1.49
CA LEU A 31 0.29 6.17 2.80
C LEU A 31 1.69 5.54 2.67
N PHE A 32 1.88 4.57 1.77
CA PHE A 32 3.19 3.97 1.50
C PHE A 32 4.17 5.05 1.00
N ALA A 33 3.77 5.82 -0.02
CA ALA A 33 4.61 6.90 -0.54
C ALA A 33 4.90 7.99 0.51
N GLY A 34 3.91 8.34 1.34
CA GLY A 34 4.12 9.26 2.46
C GLY A 34 5.10 8.71 3.49
N HIS A 35 5.02 7.41 3.79
CA HIS A 35 5.98 6.73 4.65
C HIS A 35 7.39 6.74 4.06
N GLU A 36 7.58 6.50 2.76
CA GLU A 36 8.90 6.58 2.11
C GLU A 36 9.54 7.98 2.24
N LEU A 37 8.73 9.05 2.19
CA LEU A 37 9.23 10.41 2.42
C LEU A 37 9.66 10.61 3.89
N ASP A 38 8.85 10.12 4.82
CA ASP A 38 9.19 10.13 6.24
C ASP A 38 10.40 9.24 6.56
N ALA A 39 10.58 8.12 5.86
CA ALA A 39 11.73 7.23 5.98
C ALA A 39 13.05 7.92 5.65
N VAL A 40 13.06 8.81 4.64
CA VAL A 40 14.23 9.67 4.36
C VAL A 40 14.46 10.63 5.53
N ALA A 41 13.41 11.24 6.08
CA ALA A 41 13.54 12.17 7.21
C ALA A 41 14.06 11.47 8.48
N GLN A 42 13.56 10.25 8.75
CA GLN A 42 13.89 9.43 9.92
C GLN A 42 15.10 8.51 9.70
N ARG A 43 15.84 8.67 8.61
CA ARG A 43 17.10 7.97 8.34
C ARG A 43 16.97 6.44 8.31
N GLU A 44 15.88 5.92 7.75
CA GLU A 44 15.58 4.49 7.75
C GLU A 44 16.67 3.64 7.08
N TRP A 45 17.45 4.19 6.15
CA TRP A 45 18.58 3.49 5.56
C TRP A 45 19.59 2.96 6.59
N ARG A 46 19.61 3.53 7.81
CA ARG A 46 20.45 3.05 8.92
C ARG A 46 19.94 1.74 9.53
N LEU A 47 18.65 1.42 9.38
CA LEU A 47 18.07 0.14 9.78
C LEU A 47 18.32 -0.97 8.74
N LEU A 48 18.64 -0.60 7.49
CA LEU A 48 18.94 -1.55 6.43
C LEU A 48 20.37 -2.08 6.53
N TYR A 49 20.54 -3.39 6.74
CA TYR A 49 21.86 -4.02 6.92
C TYR A 49 22.89 -3.66 5.85
N GLY A 50 22.46 -3.49 4.58
CA GLY A 50 23.36 -3.14 3.47
C GLY A 50 23.78 -1.66 3.41
N LEU A 51 23.00 -0.75 4.00
CA LEU A 51 23.24 0.69 3.96
C LEU A 51 23.72 1.25 5.32
N ARG A 52 23.53 0.50 6.41
CA ARG A 52 23.82 0.92 7.80
C ARG A 52 25.26 1.36 8.05
N ASN A 53 26.23 0.75 7.36
CA ASN A 53 27.65 0.98 7.58
C ASN A 53 28.28 1.97 6.59
N LEU A 54 27.48 2.53 5.68
CA LEU A 54 27.98 3.53 4.74
C LEU A 54 28.12 4.90 5.42
N ASP A 55 28.90 5.77 4.79
CA ASP A 55 28.88 7.20 5.12
C ASP A 55 27.41 7.71 5.11
N PRO A 56 26.98 8.50 6.11
CA PRO A 56 25.58 8.91 6.23
C PRO A 56 25.01 9.59 4.98
N MET A 57 25.80 10.43 4.30
CA MET A 57 25.35 11.11 3.08
C MET A 57 25.25 10.11 1.92
N LEU A 58 26.25 9.23 1.77
CA LEU A 58 26.22 8.20 0.75
C LEU A 58 25.03 7.23 0.94
N GLY A 59 24.76 6.81 2.17
CA GLY A 59 23.63 5.95 2.52
C GLY A 59 22.29 6.58 2.16
N GLN A 60 22.10 7.87 2.47
CA GLN A 60 20.90 8.62 2.09
C GLN A 60 20.73 8.72 0.58
N HIS A 61 21.80 9.09 -0.15
CA HIS A 61 21.76 9.21 -1.61
C HIS A 61 21.42 7.89 -2.28
N LEU A 62 22.06 6.79 -1.86
CA LEU A 62 21.77 5.46 -2.40
C LEU A 62 20.36 5.00 -2.05
N PHE A 63 19.89 5.27 -0.83
CA PHE A 63 18.50 4.98 -0.44
C PHE A 63 17.55 5.66 -1.43
N ILE A 64 17.64 6.97 -1.62
CA ILE A 64 16.77 7.71 -2.55
C ILE A 64 16.94 7.21 -3.99
N ALA A 65 18.18 7.06 -4.47
CA ALA A 65 18.46 6.67 -5.84
C ALA A 65 17.93 5.29 -6.21
N LEU A 66 17.99 4.32 -5.28
CA LEU A 66 17.45 2.97 -5.47
C LEU A 66 15.92 2.94 -5.46
N HIS A 67 15.26 3.85 -4.74
CA HIS A 67 13.81 3.95 -4.74
C HIS A 67 13.25 4.46 -6.08
N VAL A 68 13.98 5.28 -6.83
CA VAL A 68 13.50 5.80 -8.13
C VAL A 68 13.16 4.69 -9.14
N PRO A 69 14.08 3.77 -9.51
CA PRO A 69 13.77 2.69 -10.45
C PRO A 69 12.77 1.69 -9.87
N LEU A 70 12.80 1.45 -8.54
CA LEU A 70 11.82 0.61 -7.87
C LEU A 70 10.40 1.18 -8.02
N CYS A 71 10.21 2.46 -7.71
CA CYS A 71 8.95 3.17 -7.87
C CYS A 71 8.48 3.16 -9.33
N ALA A 72 9.37 3.41 -10.29
CA ALA A 72 9.03 3.36 -11.71
C ALA A 72 8.52 1.97 -12.12
N GLY A 73 9.22 0.90 -11.71
CA GLY A 73 8.80 -0.48 -11.96
C GLY A 73 7.45 -0.82 -11.30
N LEU A 74 7.24 -0.40 -10.06
CA LEU A 74 5.98 -0.61 -9.34
C LEU A 74 4.81 0.14 -9.99
N VAL A 75 5.01 1.39 -10.41
CA VAL A 75 4.01 2.17 -11.16
C VAL A 75 3.65 1.46 -12.46
N GLN A 76 4.66 0.99 -13.22
CA GLN A 76 4.44 0.26 -14.47
C GLN A 76 3.64 -1.03 -14.25
N LEU A 77 4.00 -1.82 -13.24
CA LEU A 77 3.33 -3.09 -12.93
C LEU A 77 1.89 -2.87 -12.41
N CYS A 78 1.70 -1.91 -11.50
CA CYS A 78 0.39 -1.58 -10.92
C CYS A 78 -0.53 -0.81 -11.89
N GLY A 79 0.03 -0.28 -12.98
CA GLY A 79 -0.65 0.35 -14.10
C GLY A 79 -0.75 -0.53 -15.35
N HIS A 80 -0.26 -1.77 -15.30
CA HIS A 80 -0.10 -2.60 -16.49
C HIS A 80 -1.42 -2.86 -17.23
N ARG A 81 -1.38 -2.88 -18.58
CA ARG A 81 -2.58 -3.07 -19.43
C ARG A 81 -3.26 -4.41 -19.17
N ARG A 82 -2.47 -5.50 -19.10
CA ARG A 82 -2.96 -6.85 -18.76
C ARG A 82 -3.50 -6.87 -17.32
N ARG A 83 -4.82 -7.10 -17.19
CA ARG A 83 -5.54 -7.10 -15.90
C ARG A 83 -4.92 -8.03 -14.86
N ARG A 84 -4.52 -9.25 -15.25
CA ARG A 84 -3.91 -10.23 -14.34
C ARG A 84 -2.60 -9.72 -13.72
N VAL A 85 -1.72 -9.14 -14.54
CA VAL A 85 -0.44 -8.57 -14.06
C VAL A 85 -0.71 -7.44 -13.08
N ARG A 86 -1.61 -6.52 -13.46
CA ARG A 86 -2.00 -5.39 -12.63
C ARG A 86 -2.57 -5.82 -11.29
N GLU A 87 -3.51 -6.77 -11.27
CA GLU A 87 -4.13 -7.24 -10.03
C GLU A 87 -3.13 -7.96 -9.13
N LEU A 88 -2.27 -8.81 -9.68
CA LEU A 88 -1.21 -9.48 -8.92
C LEU A 88 -0.21 -8.48 -8.33
N ALA A 89 0.25 -7.51 -9.11
CA ALA A 89 1.18 -6.48 -8.64
C ALA A 89 0.59 -5.69 -7.46
N ARG A 90 -0.69 -5.29 -7.58
CA ARG A 90 -1.40 -4.58 -6.49
C ARG A 90 -1.57 -5.45 -5.24
N GLN A 91 -1.84 -6.75 -5.40
CA GLN A 91 -1.93 -7.68 -4.28
C GLN A 91 -0.59 -7.86 -3.59
N TRP A 92 0.49 -8.03 -4.35
CA TRP A 92 1.84 -8.14 -3.81
C TRP A 92 2.26 -6.88 -3.06
N LEU A 93 2.00 -5.70 -3.61
CA LEU A 93 2.34 -4.44 -2.95
C LEU A 93 1.48 -4.20 -1.69
N ALA A 94 0.19 -4.58 -1.70
CA ALA A 94 -0.65 -4.53 -0.51
C ALA A 94 -0.18 -5.52 0.59
N ALA A 95 0.32 -6.70 0.19
CA ALA A 95 0.93 -7.65 1.10
C ALA A 95 2.26 -7.14 1.65
N LEU A 96 3.09 -6.53 0.80
CA LEU A 96 4.33 -5.87 1.21
C LEU A 96 4.04 -4.78 2.24
N ALA A 97 3.04 -3.92 2.02
CA ALA A 97 2.63 -2.89 2.97
C ALA A 97 2.29 -3.45 4.36
N LEU A 98 1.57 -4.58 4.41
CA LEU A 98 1.23 -5.25 5.66
C LEU A 98 2.48 -5.82 6.35
N LEU A 99 3.35 -6.50 5.59
CA LEU A 99 4.59 -7.06 6.11
C LEU A 99 5.56 -5.96 6.57
N HIS A 100 5.61 -4.84 5.85
CA HIS A 100 6.41 -3.67 6.15
C HIS A 100 6.00 -3.04 7.49
N ALA A 101 4.70 -2.83 7.70
CA ALA A 101 4.18 -2.39 8.99
C ALA A 101 4.53 -3.36 10.14
N GLY A 102 4.49 -4.67 9.87
CA GLY A 102 4.94 -5.69 10.82
C GLY A 102 6.44 -5.63 11.12
N LEU A 103 7.26 -5.30 10.12
CA LEU A 103 8.70 -5.10 10.30
C LEU A 103 8.99 -3.90 11.21
N HIS A 104 8.31 -2.77 11.01
CA HIS A 104 8.41 -1.62 11.91
C HIS A 104 7.98 -1.96 13.33
N GLN A 105 6.89 -2.72 13.49
CA GLN A 105 6.46 -3.18 14.81
C GLN A 105 7.55 -4.01 15.50
N ARG A 106 8.30 -4.82 14.75
CA ARG A 106 9.41 -5.62 15.29
C ARG A 106 10.65 -4.79 15.59
N LEU A 107 10.93 -3.76 14.79
CA LEU A 107 12.12 -2.90 14.93
C LEU A 107 11.91 -1.73 15.89
N ARG A 108 10.72 -1.56 16.45
CA ARG A 108 10.35 -0.42 17.31
C ARG A 108 11.28 -0.18 18.51
N ASP A 109 11.93 -1.24 19.00
CA ASP A 109 12.83 -1.18 20.16
C ASP A 109 14.31 -1.08 19.74
N ASP A 110 14.61 -1.04 18.43
CA ASP A 110 15.97 -0.86 17.92
C ASP A 110 16.44 0.58 18.19
N PRO A 111 17.68 0.79 18.67
CA PRO A 111 18.19 2.13 18.98
C PRO A 111 18.30 3.07 17.77
N LEU A 112 18.23 2.54 16.54
CA LEU A 112 18.23 3.33 15.31
C LEU A 112 16.82 3.62 14.78
N TYR A 113 15.78 3.12 15.46
CA TYR A 113 14.39 3.38 15.11
C TYR A 113 13.98 4.78 15.57
N LEU A 114 13.49 5.61 14.64
CA LEU A 114 13.17 7.03 14.89
C LEU A 114 11.71 7.40 14.57
N PHE A 115 10.85 6.41 14.32
CA PHE A 115 9.46 6.64 13.89
C PHE A 115 8.49 6.74 15.08
N ASP A 116 8.75 7.66 16.00
CA ASP A 116 7.95 7.81 17.23
C ASP A 116 6.75 8.74 17.06
N SER A 117 6.78 9.62 16.05
CA SER A 117 5.74 10.61 15.83
C SER A 117 4.40 9.98 15.45
N LEU A 118 3.30 10.64 15.82
CA LEU A 118 1.96 10.19 15.42
C LEU A 118 1.81 10.11 13.90
N LEU A 119 2.43 11.05 13.16
CA LEU A 119 2.42 11.04 11.70
C LEU A 119 3.11 9.79 11.15
N SER A 120 4.32 9.52 11.60
CA SER A 120 5.11 8.34 11.22
C SER A 120 4.35 7.04 11.47
N GLN A 121 3.81 6.89 12.69
CA GLN A 121 3.02 5.71 13.05
C GLN A 121 1.74 5.59 12.21
N SER A 122 1.06 6.70 11.94
CA SER A 122 -0.14 6.72 11.10
C SER A 122 0.17 6.32 9.64
N LEU A 123 1.31 6.78 9.10
CA LEU A 123 1.75 6.41 7.76
C LEU A 123 2.08 4.91 7.68
N ILE A 124 2.87 4.39 8.62
CA ILE A 124 3.29 2.98 8.67
C ILE A 124 2.07 2.05 8.86
N PHE A 125 1.36 2.20 9.99
CA PHE A 125 0.28 1.28 10.36
C PHE A 125 -0.98 1.52 9.55
N GLY A 126 -1.26 2.77 9.16
CA GLY A 126 -2.35 3.09 8.25
C GLY A 126 -2.13 2.45 6.88
N CYS A 127 -0.90 2.46 6.36
CA CYS A 127 -0.56 1.79 5.12
C CYS A 127 -0.79 0.28 5.21
N GLY A 128 -0.28 -0.37 6.27
CA GLY A 128 -0.48 -1.79 6.53
C GLY A 128 -1.96 -2.17 6.67
N ALA A 129 -2.74 -1.38 7.40
CA ALA A 129 -4.18 -1.58 7.56
C ALA A 129 -4.94 -1.44 6.23
N ALA A 130 -4.63 -0.43 5.43
CA ALA A 130 -5.23 -0.25 4.11
C ALA A 130 -4.91 -1.43 3.16
N GLY A 131 -3.66 -1.91 3.21
CA GLY A 131 -3.22 -3.10 2.46
C GLY A 131 -3.95 -4.38 2.88
N LEU A 132 -4.09 -4.62 4.19
CA LEU A 132 -4.84 -5.76 4.73
C LEU A 132 -6.31 -5.73 4.28
N LEU A 133 -6.98 -4.59 4.45
CA LEU A 133 -8.39 -4.44 4.05
C LEU A 133 -8.57 -4.64 2.53
N TYR A 134 -7.63 -4.15 1.72
CA TYR A 134 -7.63 -4.39 0.27
C TYR A 134 -7.56 -5.89 -0.08
N LEU A 135 -6.69 -6.65 0.60
CA LEU A 135 -6.53 -8.08 0.41
C LEU A 135 -7.77 -8.87 0.83
N LEU A 136 -8.31 -8.59 2.03
CA LEU A 136 -9.50 -9.25 2.55
C LEU A 136 -10.71 -9.05 1.64
N LEU A 137 -10.92 -7.83 1.14
CA LEU A 137 -12.00 -7.55 0.21
C LEU A 137 -11.80 -8.26 -1.14
N GLY A 138 -10.55 -8.41 -1.58
CA GLY A 138 -10.18 -9.21 -2.74
C GLY A 138 -10.54 -10.69 -2.58
N LEU A 139 -10.22 -11.28 -1.42
CA LEU A 139 -10.53 -12.67 -1.09
C LEU A 139 -12.04 -12.90 -1.00
N ALA A 140 -12.77 -12.02 -0.31
CA ALA A 140 -14.23 -12.08 -0.20
C ALA A 140 -14.91 -12.04 -1.58
N THR A 141 -14.42 -11.18 -2.49
CA THR A 141 -14.97 -11.08 -3.85
C THR A 141 -14.66 -12.33 -4.68
N ARG A 142 -13.47 -12.93 -4.52
CA ARG A 142 -13.10 -14.17 -5.21
C ARG A 142 -13.95 -15.35 -4.74
N ASN A 143 -14.18 -15.46 -3.43
CA ASN A 143 -14.99 -16.53 -2.86
C ASN A 143 -16.44 -16.47 -3.36
N ARG A 144 -17.05 -15.27 -3.42
CA ARG A 144 -18.42 -15.09 -3.94
C ARG A 144 -18.57 -15.56 -5.40
N ARG A 145 -17.54 -15.35 -6.24
CA ARG A 145 -17.54 -15.82 -7.64
C ARG A 145 -17.36 -17.33 -7.76
N ALA A 146 -16.69 -17.97 -6.80
CA ALA A 146 -16.54 -19.42 -6.77
C ALA A 146 -17.85 -20.12 -6.34
N VAL A 147 -18.58 -19.53 -5.38
CA VAL A 147 -19.86 -20.06 -4.88
C VAL A 147 -21.00 -19.87 -5.90
N HIS A 148 -21.00 -18.76 -6.65
CA HIS A 148 -21.97 -18.51 -7.72
C HIS A 148 -21.24 -18.35 -9.06
N PRO A 149 -20.88 -19.47 -9.73
CA PRO A 149 -20.41 -19.40 -11.10
C PRO A 149 -21.53 -18.84 -11.97
N ALA A 150 -21.25 -17.79 -12.75
CA ALA A 150 -22.20 -17.32 -13.75
C ALA A 150 -22.44 -18.47 -14.74
N HIS A 151 -23.67 -18.98 -14.80
CA HIS A 151 -24.05 -19.93 -15.85
C HIS A 151 -23.95 -19.23 -17.21
N PRO A 152 -23.36 -19.89 -18.23
CA PRO A 152 -23.20 -19.33 -19.57
C PRO A 152 -24.55 -19.05 -20.26
#